data_AF-A0ABD4WLZ7-F1
#
_entry.id   AF-A0ABD4WLZ7-F1
#
_cell.length_a   1.000
_cell.length_b   1.000
_cell.length_c   1.000
_cell.angle_alpha   90.00
_cell.angle_beta   90.00
_cell.angle_gamma   90.00
#
_symmetry.space_group_name_H-M   'P 1'
#
loop_
_entity.id
_entity.type
_entity.pdbx_description
1 polymer ?
#
loop_
_entity_poly.entity_id
_entity_poly.type
_entity_poly.pdbx_seq_one_letter_code
_entity_poly.pdbx_strand_id
1 'polypeptide(L)'
;MKKQLSEVRPSAQEQQKRDYLNTVQHFIDVSYHREKEGFEERKKIAKSIMDKELYEQFYPSEKFVYGDSYTSVPNDLQLYVQQYDGGQEEVEVIAEFTNHLVIKDENVDDQTHDIIKVFLRKEENKWVVYSIEELKTEIMK
;
A
#
# COMPACT_ATOMS: atom_id res chain seq x y z
N MET A 1 4.95 40.33 -20.94
CA MET A 1 3.76 39.47 -21.10
C MET A 1 3.94 38.22 -20.25
N LYS A 2 3.20 38.10 -19.13
CA LYS A 2 3.15 36.87 -18.32
C LYS A 2 2.29 35.86 -19.07
N LYS A 3 2.90 34.87 -19.73
CA LYS A 3 2.15 33.71 -20.26
C LYS A 3 1.66 32.92 -19.06
N GLN A 4 0.35 32.91 -18.86
CA GLN A 4 -0.33 31.95 -17.99
C GLN A 4 0.11 30.55 -18.42
N LEU A 5 0.74 29.81 -17.49
CA LEU A 5 0.92 28.37 -17.61
C LEU A 5 -0.49 27.76 -17.55
N SER A 6 -1.08 27.57 -18.73
CA SER A 6 -2.29 26.77 -18.88
C SER A 6 -2.04 25.38 -18.32
N GLU A 7 -2.94 24.90 -17.46
CA GLU A 7 -2.99 23.57 -16.88
C GLU A 7 -2.59 22.49 -17.90
N VAL A 8 -1.35 22.02 -17.85
CA VAL A 8 -0.88 20.91 -18.67
C VAL A 8 -1.48 19.64 -18.07
N ARG A 9 -2.49 19.08 -18.74
CA ARG A 9 -3.05 17.78 -18.36
C ARG A 9 -1.95 16.71 -18.47
N PRO A 10 -1.82 15.80 -17.48
CA PRO A 10 -0.89 14.69 -17.58
C PRO A 10 -1.11 13.90 -18.88
N SER A 11 -0.03 13.37 -19.46
CA SER A 11 -0.17 12.40 -20.55
C SER A 11 -0.91 11.15 -20.04
N ALA A 12 -1.49 10.37 -20.94
CA ALA A 12 -2.16 9.12 -20.56
C ALA A 12 -1.22 8.16 -19.79
N GLN A 13 0.06 8.15 -20.14
CA GLN A 13 1.10 7.38 -19.45
C GLN A 13 1.35 7.89 -18.03
N GLU A 14 1.46 9.21 -17.85
CA GLU A 14 1.67 9.83 -16.55
C GLU A 14 0.44 9.64 -15.64
N GLN A 15 -0.77 9.66 -16.20
CA GLN A 15 -1.99 9.37 -15.46
C GLN A 15 -2.01 7.91 -15.01
N GLN A 16 -1.76 6.95 -15.92
CA GLN A 16 -1.69 5.53 -15.55
C GLN A 16 -0.66 5.27 -14.45
N LYS A 17 0.50 5.94 -14.54
CA LYS A 17 1.54 5.86 -13.52
C LYS A 17 1.05 6.31 -12.16
N ARG A 18 0.38 7.45 -12.10
CA ARG A 18 -0.21 7.96 -10.85
C ARG A 18 -1.26 7.01 -10.32
N ASP A 19 -2.08 6.42 -11.19
CA ASP A 19 -3.17 5.54 -10.78
C ASP A 19 -2.63 4.28 -10.06
N TYR A 20 -1.66 3.56 -10.64
CA TYR A 20 -1.12 2.38 -9.95
C TYR A 20 -0.30 2.75 -8.71
N LEU A 21 0.45 3.86 -8.73
CA LEU A 21 1.21 4.30 -7.54
C LEU A 21 0.28 4.67 -6.38
N ASN A 22 -0.84 5.32 -6.67
CA ASN A 22 -1.86 5.61 -5.67
C ASN A 22 -2.50 4.34 -5.13
N THR A 23 -2.74 3.33 -5.98
CA THR A 23 -3.21 2.01 -5.52
C THR A 23 -2.21 1.36 -4.57
N VAL A 24 -0.89 1.41 -4.88
CA VAL A 24 0.14 0.86 -3.98
C VAL A 24 0.19 1.63 -2.66
N GLN A 25 0.13 2.97 -2.70
CA GLN A 25 0.07 3.79 -1.50
C GLN A 25 -1.11 3.39 -0.58
N HIS A 26 -2.31 3.24 -1.15
CA HIS A 26 -3.47 2.79 -0.39
C HIS A 26 -3.32 1.35 0.11
N PHE A 27 -2.70 0.47 -0.69
CA PHE A 27 -2.43 -0.89 -0.28
C PHE A 27 -1.52 -0.92 0.95
N ILE A 28 -0.40 -0.19 0.96
CA ILE A 28 0.50 -0.12 2.12
C ILE A 28 -0.25 0.41 3.35
N ASP A 29 -1.00 1.50 3.19
CA ASP A 29 -1.79 2.09 4.27
C ASP A 29 -2.76 1.07 4.88
N VAL A 30 -3.62 0.44 4.07
CA VAL A 30 -4.64 -0.47 4.61
C VAL A 30 -4.07 -1.82 5.05
N SER A 31 -2.93 -2.26 4.54
CA SER A 31 -2.34 -3.55 4.90
C SER A 31 -1.50 -3.47 6.18
N TYR A 32 -0.76 -2.38 6.35
CA TYR A 32 0.22 -2.23 7.44
C TYR A 32 -0.29 -1.28 8.55
N HIS A 33 -1.32 -0.46 8.30
CA HIS A 33 -2.01 0.29 9.35
C HIS A 33 -3.03 -0.60 10.06
N ARG A 34 -2.65 -1.10 11.24
CA ARG A 34 -3.45 -2.04 12.03
C ARG A 34 -3.69 -1.48 13.41
N GLU A 35 -4.86 -0.90 13.59
CA GLU A 35 -5.42 -0.54 14.89
C GLU A 35 -6.94 -0.69 14.83
N LYS A 36 -7.60 -0.67 15.99
CA LYS A 36 -9.06 -0.82 16.07
C LYS A 36 -9.82 0.34 15.43
N GLU A 37 -9.36 1.57 15.68
CA GLU A 37 -9.97 2.76 15.11
C GLU A 37 -9.78 2.79 13.60
N GLY A 38 -10.87 2.94 12.84
CA GLY A 38 -10.83 2.94 11.36
C GLY A 38 -10.62 1.56 10.71
N PHE A 39 -10.65 0.46 11.47
CA PHE A 39 -10.48 -0.90 10.92
C PHE A 39 -11.49 -1.22 9.81
N GLU A 40 -12.78 -0.89 10.03
CA GLU A 40 -13.84 -1.20 9.05
C GLU A 40 -13.71 -0.37 7.77
N GLU A 41 -13.25 0.87 7.87
CA GLU A 41 -12.96 1.74 6.73
C GLU A 41 -11.78 1.19 5.91
N ARG A 42 -10.67 0.86 6.56
CA ARG A 42 -9.49 0.28 5.88
C ARG A 42 -9.83 -1.07 5.24
N LYS A 43 -10.61 -1.92 5.91
CA LYS A 43 -11.10 -3.20 5.36
C LYS A 43 -11.94 -3.01 4.09
N LYS A 44 -12.82 -2.00 4.03
CA LYS A 44 -13.61 -1.69 2.81
C LYS A 44 -12.72 -1.24 1.66
N ILE A 45 -11.73 -0.39 1.94
CA ILE A 45 -10.77 0.07 0.94
C ILE A 45 -9.95 -1.12 0.43
N ALA A 46 -9.40 -1.95 1.33
CA ALA A 46 -8.64 -3.15 1.00
C ALA A 46 -9.41 -4.05 0.03
N LYS A 47 -10.68 -4.34 0.34
CA LYS A 47 -11.57 -5.13 -0.53
C LYS A 47 -11.76 -4.56 -1.93
N SER A 48 -11.57 -3.25 -2.12
CA SER A 48 -11.75 -2.58 -3.41
C SER A 48 -10.48 -2.53 -4.26
N ILE A 49 -9.30 -2.73 -3.66
CA ILE A 49 -7.99 -2.58 -4.31
C ILE A 49 -7.16 -3.85 -4.31
N MET A 50 -7.52 -4.85 -3.52
CA MET A 50 -6.89 -6.16 -3.48
C MET A 50 -7.76 -7.18 -4.19
N ASP A 51 -7.11 -8.18 -4.78
CA ASP A 51 -7.82 -9.38 -5.19
C ASP A 51 -8.30 -10.16 -3.96
N LYS A 52 -9.14 -11.18 -4.20
CA LYS A 52 -9.79 -11.92 -3.12
C LYS A 52 -8.79 -12.65 -2.23
N GLU A 53 -7.79 -13.30 -2.83
CA GLU A 53 -6.85 -14.14 -2.09
C GLU A 53 -5.94 -13.28 -1.21
N LEU A 54 -5.40 -12.19 -1.77
CA LEU A 54 -4.58 -11.24 -1.02
C LEU A 54 -5.38 -10.54 0.10
N TYR A 55 -6.63 -10.17 -0.18
CA TYR A 55 -7.52 -9.59 0.83
C TYR A 55 -7.71 -10.51 2.03
N GLU A 56 -7.95 -11.81 1.80
CA GLU A 56 -8.14 -12.80 2.87
C GLU A 56 -6.85 -13.02 3.70
N GLN A 57 -5.66 -12.78 3.12
CA GLN A 57 -4.39 -12.83 3.86
C GLN A 57 -4.23 -11.66 4.83
N PHE A 58 -4.55 -10.42 4.41
CA PHE A 58 -4.39 -9.23 5.25
C PHE A 58 -5.56 -9.01 6.22
N TYR A 59 -6.77 -9.44 5.84
CA TYR A 59 -8.01 -9.30 6.61
C TYR A 59 -8.66 -10.67 6.88
N PRO A 60 -7.99 -11.57 7.63
CA PRO A 60 -8.47 -12.94 7.84
C PRO A 60 -9.70 -13.03 8.76
N SER A 61 -10.05 -11.94 9.45
CA SER A 61 -11.14 -11.90 10.42
C SER A 61 -12.15 -10.81 10.11
N GLU A 62 -13.41 -11.06 10.49
CA GLU A 62 -14.47 -10.07 10.31
C GLU A 62 -14.29 -8.82 11.17
N LYS A 63 -13.66 -8.96 12.34
CA LYS A 63 -13.45 -7.88 13.31
C LYS A 63 -11.97 -7.75 13.65
N PHE A 64 -11.57 -6.60 14.18
CA PHE A 64 -10.25 -6.41 14.76
C PHE A 64 -10.09 -7.24 16.04
N VAL A 65 -9.09 -8.11 16.08
CA VAL A 65 -8.92 -9.11 17.15
C VAL A 65 -7.86 -8.76 18.20
N TYR A 66 -7.03 -7.76 17.96
CA TYR A 66 -5.87 -7.43 18.82
C TYR A 66 -6.18 -6.44 19.94
N GLY A 67 -7.41 -5.94 20.06
CA GLY A 67 -7.82 -5.02 21.13
C GLY A 67 -7.25 -3.61 20.98
N ASP A 68 -7.29 -2.81 22.06
CA ASP A 68 -6.86 -1.40 22.04
C ASP A 68 -5.35 -1.22 22.34
N SER A 69 -4.65 -2.32 22.64
CA SER A 69 -3.23 -2.32 23.00
C SER A 69 -2.27 -2.53 21.83
N TYR A 70 -2.79 -2.90 20.65
CA TYR A 70 -2.02 -3.15 19.44
C TYR A 70 -2.21 -2.01 18.42
N THR A 71 -1.10 -1.43 17.97
CA THR A 71 -1.08 -0.52 16.81
C THR A 71 0.11 -0.83 15.92
N SER A 72 -0.11 -0.84 14.60
CA SER A 72 0.94 -0.86 13.57
C SER A 72 0.66 0.29 12.62
N VAL A 73 1.65 1.12 12.29
CA VAL A 73 1.47 2.27 11.40
C VAL A 73 2.65 2.41 10.44
N PRO A 74 2.43 2.28 9.12
CA PRO A 74 3.47 2.52 8.13
C PRO A 74 3.74 4.03 7.98
N ASN A 75 4.98 4.40 7.73
CA ASN A 75 5.43 5.76 7.49
C ASN A 75 6.63 5.78 6.54
N ASP A 76 7.04 6.97 6.11
CA ASP A 76 8.21 7.20 5.24
C ASP A 76 8.22 6.43 3.90
N LEU A 77 7.03 6.09 3.37
CA LEU A 77 6.90 5.30 2.15
C LEU A 77 7.57 5.95 0.92
N GLN A 78 8.41 5.17 0.26
CA GLN A 78 8.99 5.43 -1.05
C GLN A 78 8.55 4.36 -2.05
N LEU A 79 8.28 4.77 -3.29
CA LEU A 79 7.82 3.88 -4.36
C LEU A 79 8.77 3.94 -5.56
N TYR A 80 9.20 2.77 -6.02
CA TYR A 80 10.08 2.61 -7.17
C TYR A 80 9.39 1.72 -8.21
N VAL A 81 9.49 2.11 -9.48
CA VAL A 81 8.83 1.41 -10.58
C VAL A 81 9.88 1.00 -11.58
N GLN A 82 9.89 -0.28 -11.96
CA GLN A 82 10.68 -0.72 -13.10
C GLN A 82 10.01 -0.22 -14.39
N GLN A 83 10.80 0.18 -15.40
CA GLN A 83 10.33 0.83 -16.63
C GLN A 83 9.00 0.25 -17.16
N TYR A 84 7.97 1.10 -17.24
CA TYR A 84 6.63 0.73 -17.68
C TYR A 84 6.35 1.27 -19.09
N ASP A 85 6.13 0.36 -20.04
CA ASP A 85 5.96 0.67 -21.45
C ASP A 85 4.48 0.80 -21.85
N GLY A 86 3.65 1.48 -21.04
CA GLY A 86 2.34 2.04 -21.42
C GLY A 86 1.21 1.09 -21.86
N GLY A 87 1.50 -0.20 -22.10
CA GLY A 87 0.58 -1.21 -22.62
C GLY A 87 0.63 -2.54 -21.87
N GLN A 88 1.29 -2.59 -20.72
CA GLN A 88 1.32 -3.78 -19.87
C GLN A 88 0.04 -3.84 -19.03
N GLU A 89 -0.56 -5.02 -18.95
CA GLU A 89 -1.72 -5.27 -18.08
C GLU A 89 -1.30 -5.49 -16.62
N GLU A 90 0.00 -5.62 -16.37
CA GLU A 90 0.60 -5.81 -15.06
C GLU A 90 1.73 -4.80 -14.81
N VAL A 91 1.92 -4.44 -13.54
CA VAL A 91 2.97 -3.54 -13.06
C VAL A 91 3.56 -4.09 -11.78
N GLU A 92 4.88 -4.01 -11.68
CA GLU A 92 5.62 -4.27 -10.45
C GLU A 92 6.08 -2.94 -9.84
N VAL A 93 5.78 -2.73 -8.56
CA VAL A 93 6.21 -1.56 -7.79
C VAL A 93 6.96 -2.05 -6.57
N ILE A 94 8.17 -1.56 -6.35
CA ILE A 94 8.89 -1.77 -5.08
C ILE A 94 8.44 -0.66 -4.12
N ALA A 95 7.99 -1.06 -2.94
CA ALA A 95 7.63 -0.20 -1.83
C ALA A 95 8.66 -0.37 -0.71
N GLU A 96 9.26 0.74 -0.29
CA GLU A 96 10.19 0.81 0.83
C GLU A 96 9.57 1.73 1.89
N PHE A 97 9.39 1.26 3.11
CA PHE A 97 8.75 2.03 4.17
C PHE A 97 9.26 1.60 5.54
N THR A 98 9.01 2.44 6.54
CA THR A 98 9.19 2.08 7.94
C THR A 98 7.83 1.73 8.52
N ASN A 99 7.74 0.70 9.34
CA ASN A 99 6.51 0.37 10.06
C ASN A 99 6.77 0.44 11.57
N HIS A 100 5.91 1.16 12.28
CA HIS A 100 6.00 1.32 13.73
C HIS A 100 4.98 0.43 14.42
N LEU A 101 5.46 -0.54 15.18
CA LEU A 101 4.65 -1.50 15.93
C LEU A 101 4.70 -1.18 17.43
N VAL A 102 3.52 -1.06 18.05
CA VAL A 102 3.39 -0.93 19.50
C VAL A 102 2.42 -2.00 20.01
N ILE A 103 2.87 -2.76 21.02
CA ILE A 103 2.05 -3.71 21.77
C ILE A 103 2.17 -3.36 23.26
N LYS A 104 1.21 -2.58 23.76
CA LYS A 104 1.29 -1.96 25.11
C LYS A 104 1.34 -3.00 26.23
N ASP A 105 0.58 -4.08 26.10
CA ASP A 105 0.49 -5.13 27.13
C ASP A 105 1.79 -5.95 27.24
N GLU A 106 2.62 -5.94 26.19
CA GLU A 106 3.90 -6.65 26.10
C GLU A 106 5.11 -5.71 26.23
N ASN A 107 4.88 -4.40 26.40
CA ASN A 107 5.92 -3.36 26.41
C ASN A 107 6.84 -3.41 25.18
N VAL A 108 6.24 -3.67 24.01
CA VAL A 108 6.91 -3.66 22.70
C VAL A 108 6.68 -2.31 22.03
N ASP A 109 7.77 -1.74 21.53
CA ASP A 109 7.81 -0.51 20.74
C ASP A 109 8.97 -0.67 19.73
N ASP A 110 8.65 -1.22 18.56
CA ASP A 110 9.62 -1.63 17.54
C ASP A 110 9.36 -0.88 16.23
N GLN A 111 10.45 -0.61 15.50
CA GLN A 111 10.37 -0.13 14.13
C GLN A 111 11.00 -1.16 13.18
N THR A 112 10.33 -1.43 12.08
CA THR A 112 10.88 -2.24 10.98
C THR A 112 11.08 -1.38 9.75
N HIS A 113 12.16 -1.63 9.02
CA HIS A 113 12.37 -1.12 7.68
C HIS A 113 12.06 -2.25 6.69
N ASP A 114 11.02 -2.03 5.89
CA ASP A 114 10.41 -3.03 5.03
C ASP A 114 10.58 -2.64 3.55
N ILE A 115 11.04 -3.59 2.75
CA ILE A 115 11.12 -3.49 1.29
C ILE A 115 10.35 -4.66 0.70
N ILE A 116 9.27 -4.35 0.00
CA ILE A 116 8.42 -5.34 -0.66
C ILE A 116 8.26 -5.01 -2.12
N LYS A 117 8.07 -6.03 -2.95
CA LYS A 117 7.58 -5.86 -4.32
C LYS A 117 6.08 -6.12 -4.33
N VAL A 118 5.34 -5.21 -4.95
CA VAL A 118 3.89 -5.20 -5.07
C VAL A 118 3.52 -5.44 -6.51
N PHE A 119 2.71 -6.48 -6.76
CA PHE A 119 2.26 -6.85 -8.09
C PHE A 119 0.83 -6.38 -8.30
N LEU A 120 0.62 -5.56 -9.33
CA LEU A 120 -0.67 -5.03 -9.72
C LEU A 120 -1.04 -5.54 -11.10
N ARG A 121 -2.33 -5.80 -11.30
CA ARG A 121 -2.91 -6.04 -12.61
C ARG A 121 -4.12 -5.17 -12.86
N LYS A 122 -4.44 -4.93 -14.12
CA LYS A 122 -5.59 -4.12 -14.51
C LYS A 122 -6.85 -4.98 -14.63
N GLU A 123 -7.86 -4.69 -13.81
CA GLU A 123 -9.18 -5.34 -13.83
C GLU A 123 -10.26 -4.27 -14.03
N GLU A 124 -11.14 -4.43 -15.03
CA GLU A 124 -12.26 -3.50 -15.29
C GLU A 124 -11.86 -2.00 -15.27
N ASN A 125 -10.69 -1.68 -15.84
CA ASN A 125 -10.06 -0.35 -15.85
C ASN A 125 -9.58 0.19 -14.49
N LYS A 126 -9.37 -0.67 -13.50
CA LYS A 126 -8.77 -0.32 -12.20
C LYS A 126 -7.53 -1.17 -11.95
N TRP A 127 -6.59 -0.63 -11.18
CA TRP A 127 -5.44 -1.40 -10.71
C TRP A 127 -5.82 -2.14 -9.44
N VAL A 128 -5.53 -3.44 -9.42
CA VAL A 128 -5.79 -4.35 -8.31
C VAL A 128 -4.47 -5.01 -7.92
N VAL A 129 -4.13 -4.97 -6.63
CA VAL A 129 -2.98 -5.69 -6.07
C VAL A 129 -3.38 -7.15 -5.89
N TYR A 130 -2.62 -8.06 -6.49
CA TYR A 130 -2.92 -9.49 -6.44
C TYR A 130 -1.85 -10.31 -5.71
N SER A 131 -0.64 -9.76 -5.53
CA SER A 131 0.44 -10.44 -4.83
C SER A 131 1.44 -9.46 -4.26
N ILE A 132 2.21 -9.92 -3.28
CA ILE A 132 3.43 -9.27 -2.80
C ILE A 132 4.57 -10.27 -2.69
N GLU A 133 5.79 -9.77 -2.74
CA GLU A 133 7.02 -10.50 -2.45
C GLU A 133 7.83 -9.67 -1.43
N GLU A 134 8.11 -10.23 -0.26
CA GLU A 134 9.03 -9.60 0.69
C GLU A 134 10.46 -9.70 0.13
N LEU A 135 11.11 -8.55 -0.04
CA LEU A 135 12.50 -8.50 -0.48
C LEU A 135 13.44 -8.38 0.71
N LYS A 136 13.03 -7.62 1.73
CA LYS A 136 13.83 -7.35 2.92
C LYS A 136 12.96 -6.80 4.06
N THR A 137 13.20 -7.30 5.27
CA THR A 137 12.67 -6.70 6.51
C THR A 137 13.79 -6.65 7.55
N GLU A 138 14.01 -5.49 8.15
CA GLU A 138 15.01 -5.28 9.19
C GLU A 138 14.42 -4.56 10.39
N ILE A 139 14.65 -5.09 11.60
CA ILE A 139 14.34 -4.38 12.84
C ILE A 139 15.35 -3.23 13.01
N MET A 140 14.83 -2.03 13.18
CA MET A 140 15.59 -0.83 13.48
C MET A 140 15.92 -0.82 14.98
N LYS A 141 17.21 -0.70 15.32
CA LYS A 141 17.72 -0.66 16.70
C LYS A 141 18.04 0.76 17.15
#